data_AF-A0A7G2LU38-F1
#
_entry.id   AF-A0A7G2LU38-F1
#
_cell.length_a   1.000
_cell.length_b   1.000
_cell.length_c   1.000
_cell.angle_alpha   90.00
_cell.angle_beta   90.00
_cell.angle_gamma   90.00
#
_symmetry.space_group_name_H-M   'P 1'
#
loop_
_entity.id
_entity.type
_entity.pdbx_description
1 polymer ?
#
loop_
_entity_poly.entity_id
_entity_poly.type
_entity_poly.pdbx_seq_one_letter_code
_entity_poly.pdbx_strand_id
1 'polypeptide(L)' 'MATTNPLQFIQQVRTEVAKVVWPTKREVMLTTVMVFILAALTAVFFAIVDILIRGGLQQILGMFG' A
#
# COMPACT_ATOMS: atom_id res chain seq x y z
N MET A 1 45.44 5.44 8.00
CA MET A 1 44.19 4.67 8.19
C MET A 1 43.14 5.64 8.71
N ALA A 2 41.99 5.69 8.06
CA ALA A 2 40.89 6.59 8.40
C ALA A 2 40.48 6.36 9.87
N THR A 3 40.82 7.29 10.74
CA THR A 3 40.11 7.43 12.00
C THR A 3 38.76 7.99 11.64
N THR A 4 37.75 7.13 11.53
CA THR A 4 36.35 7.55 11.37
C THR A 4 36.04 8.41 12.59
N ASN A 5 36.20 9.73 12.45
CA ASN A 5 36.01 10.66 13.55
C ASN A 5 34.49 10.68 13.81
N PRO A 6 34.02 10.08 14.93
CA PRO A 6 32.59 9.93 15.17
C PRO A 6 31.86 11.28 15.22
N LEU A 7 32.59 12.36 15.54
CA LEU A 7 32.07 13.73 15.47
C LEU A 7 31.79 14.20 14.04
N GLN A 8 32.63 13.84 13.07
CA GLN A 8 32.39 14.15 11.65
C GLN A 8 31.24 13.32 11.08
N PHE A 9 31.10 12.07 11.51
CA PHE A 9 29.98 11.21 11.09
C PHE A 9 28.62 11.79 11.51
N ILE A 10 28.49 12.30 12.74
CA ILE A 10 27.25 12.95 13.20
C ILE A 10 26.92 14.20 12.36
N GLN A 11 27.94 14.98 11.97
CA GLN A 11 27.75 16.15 11.11
C GLN A 11 27.29 15.76 9.70
N GLN A 12 27.84 14.67 9.14
CA GLN A 12 27.40 14.10 7.87
C GLN A 12 25.95 13.61 7.96
N VAL A 13 25.59 12.84 9.00
CA VAL A 13 24.23 12.34 9.21
C VAL A 13 23.22 13.49 9.35
N ARG A 14 23.54 14.54 10.12
CA ARG A 14 22.67 15.72 10.22
C ARG A 14 22.43 16.37 8.85
N THR A 15 23.47 16.43 8.03
CA THR A 15 23.40 17.01 6.67
C THR A 15 22.52 16.16 5.75
N GLU A 16 22.57 14.83 5.85
CA GLU A 16 21.72 13.93 5.07
C GLU A 16 20.26 13.92 5.58
N VAL A 17 20.05 13.96 6.90
CA VAL A 17 18.70 14.05 7.49
C VAL A 17 18.01 15.36 7.08
N ALA A 18 18.76 16.45 6.90
CA ALA A 18 18.21 17.71 6.43
C ALA A 18 17.69 17.66 4.97
N LYS A 19 18.11 16.67 4.18
CA LYS A 19 17.59 16.44 2.81
C LYS A 19 16.27 15.67 2.81
N VAL A 20 15.86 15.10 3.96
CA VAL A 20 14.60 14.37 4.08
C VAL A 20 13.45 15.37 4.09
N VAL A 21 12.78 15.48 2.94
CA VAL A 21 11.55 16.27 2.82
C VAL A 21 10.39 15.38 3.24
N TRP A 22 9.76 15.72 4.36
CA TRP A 22 8.55 15.04 4.77
C TRP A 22 7.37 15.53 3.92
N PRO A 23 6.55 14.60 3.39
CA PRO A 23 5.41 14.94 2.56
C PRO A 23 4.40 15.76 3.35
N THR A 24 3.75 16.69 2.66
CA THR A 24 2.69 17.47 3.29
C THR A 24 1.48 16.59 3.58
N LYS A 25 0.66 16.96 4.57
CA LYS A 25 -0.61 16.24 4.87
C LYS A 25 -1.50 16.11 3.62
N ARG A 26 -1.41 17.07 2.69
CA ARG A 26 -2.15 17.06 1.43
C ARG A 26 -1.66 15.95 0.49
N GLU A 27 -0.35 15.78 0.32
CA GLU A 27 0.23 14.71 -0.51
C GLU A 27 -0.10 13.32 0.03
N VAL A 28 -0.04 13.14 1.35
CA VAL A 28 -0.42 11.88 2.00
C VAL A 28 -1.89 11.56 1.75
N MET A 29 -2.77 12.54 1.88
CA MET A 29 -4.20 12.36 1.61
C MET A 29 -4.47 12.02 0.13
N LEU A 30 -3.83 12.71 -0.81
CA LEU A 30 -4.00 12.46 -2.23
C LEU A 30 -3.53 11.05 -2.63
N THR A 31 -2.34 10.64 -2.18
CA THR A 31 -1.80 9.31 -2.46
C THR A 31 -2.63 8.20 -1.79
N THR A 32 -3.14 8.43 -0.58
CA THR A 32 -4.06 7.51 0.10
C THR A 32 -5.36 7.33 -0.68
N VAL A 33 -5.97 8.43 -1.15
CA VAL A 33 -7.21 8.36 -1.95
C VAL A 33 -6.99 7.61 -3.25
N MET A 34 -5.86 7.82 -3.93
CA MET A 34 -5.52 7.08 -5.15
C MET A 34 -5.46 5.56 -4.89
N VAL A 35 -4.78 5.13 -3.82
CA VAL A 35 -4.71 3.70 -3.44
C VAL A 35 -6.10 3.18 -3.05
N PHE A 36 -6.89 3.97 -2.33
CA PHE A 36 -8.24 3.59 -1.91
C PHE A 36 -9.16 3.32 -3.10
N ILE A 37 -9.06 4.11 -4.18
CA ILE A 37 -9.83 3.89 -5.41
C ILE A 37 -9.46 2.55 -6.05
N LEU A 38 -8.16 2.26 -6.21
CA LEU A 38 -7.71 0.99 -6.78
C LEU A 38 -8.15 -0.21 -5.93
N ALA A 39 -8.04 -0.10 -4.61
CA ALA A 39 -8.50 -1.12 -3.67
C ALA A 39 -10.02 -1.33 -3.77
N ALA A 40 -10.81 -0.26 -3.84
CA ALA A 40 -12.26 -0.32 -3.98
C ALA A 40 -12.68 -1.00 -5.29
N LEU A 41 -12.03 -0.65 -6.41
CA LEU A 41 -12.27 -1.29 -7.71
C LEU A 41 -11.99 -2.80 -7.65
N THR A 42 -10.86 -3.17 -7.03
CA THR A 42 -10.46 -4.57 -6.89
C THR A 42 -11.42 -5.33 -5.97
N ALA A 43 -11.88 -4.70 -4.88
CA ALA A 43 -12.87 -5.28 -3.97
C ALA A 43 -14.21 -5.55 -4.65
N VAL A 44 -14.68 -4.61 -5.50
CA VAL A 44 -15.91 -4.81 -6.30
C VAL A 44 -15.74 -5.97 -7.28
N PHE A 45 -14.59 -6.06 -7.96
CA PHE A 45 -14.31 -7.18 -8.86
C PHE A 45 -14.38 -8.53 -8.13
N PHE A 46 -13.69 -8.66 -7.00
CA PHE A 46 -13.74 -9.90 -6.21
C PHE A 46 -15.15 -10.21 -5.71
N ALA A 47 -15.90 -9.22 -5.22
CA ALA A 47 -17.27 -9.42 -4.77
C ALA A 47 -18.18 -9.99 -5.87
N ILE A 48 -18.04 -9.54 -7.12
CA ILE A 48 -18.80 -10.08 -8.26
C ILE A 48 -18.42 -11.54 -8.52
N VAL A 49 -17.11 -11.83 -8.52
CA VAL A 49 -16.60 -13.19 -8.74
C VAL A 49 -17.08 -14.14 -7.65
N ASP A 50 -17.06 -13.72 -6.38
CA ASP A 50 -17.54 -14.52 -5.25
C ASP A 50 -19.03 -14.85 -5.38
N ILE A 51 -19.85 -13.87 -5.79
CA ILE A 51 -21.29 -14.08 -6.03
C ILE A 51 -21.51 -15.06 -7.18
N LEU A 52 -20.78 -14.92 -8.28
CA LEU A 52 -20.88 -15.81 -9.43
C LEU A 52 -20.48 -17.25 -9.08
N ILE A 53 -19.35 -17.42 -8.38
CA ILE A 53 -18.88 -18.74 -7.96
C ILE A 53 -19.86 -19.36 -6.97
N ARG A 54 -20.30 -18.60 -5.94
CA ARG A 54 -21.27 -19.10 -4.97
C ARG A 54 -22.59 -19.48 -5.61
N GLY A 55 -23.12 -18.64 -6.51
CA GLY A 55 -24.35 -18.92 -7.25
C GLY A 55 -24.20 -20.15 -8.15
N GLY A 56 -23.11 -20.25 -8.90
CA GLY A 56 -22.83 -21.40 -9.77
C GLY A 56 -22.70 -22.71 -8.99
N LEU A 57 -21.95 -22.69 -7.88
CA LEU A 57 -21.82 -23.86 -7.00
C LEU A 57 -23.14 -24.28 -6.38
N GLN A 58 -23.99 -23.33 -5.97
CA GLN A 58 -25.33 -23.64 -5.44
C GLN A 58 -26.23 -24.30 -6.49
N GLN A 59 -26.21 -23.82 -7.73
CA GLN A 59 -26.98 -24.42 -8.82
C GLN A 59 -26.50 -25.84 -9.14
N ILE A 60 -25.18 -26.02 -9.23
CA ILE A 60 -24.56 -27.33 -9.50
C ILE A 60 -24.89 -28.31 -8.38
N LEU A 61 -24.63 -27.96 -7.11
CA LEU A 61 -24.88 -28.85 -5.98
C LEU A 61 -26.38 -29.15 -5.80
N GLY A 62 -27.27 -28.20 -6.11
CA GLY A 62 -28.72 -28.43 -6.10
C GLY A 62 -29.24 -29.27 -7.27
N MET A 63 -28.46 -29.47 -8.33
CA MET A 63 -28.79 -30.43 -9.41
C MET A 63 -28.27 -31.85 -9.12
N PHE A 64 -27.25 -32.00 -8.27
CA PHE A 64 -26.62 -33.29 -7.94
C PHE A 64 -27.08 -33.90 -6.60
N GLY A 65 -27.67 -33.10 -5.70
CA GLY A 65 -28.34 -33.56 -4.47
C GLY A 65 -29.85 -33.60 -4.65
#